data_AF-A0A5B9YF35-F1
#
_entry.id   AF-A0A5B9YF35-F1
#
_cell.length_a   1.000
_cell.length_b   1.000
_cell.length_c   1.000
_cell.angle_alpha   90.00
_cell.angle_beta   90.00
_cell.angle_gamma   90.00
#
_symmetry.space_group_name_H-M   'P 1'
#
loop_
_entity.id
_entity.type
_entity.pdbx_description
1 polymer ?
#
loop_
_entity_poly.entity_id
_entity_poly.type
_entity_poly.pdbx_seq_one_letter_code
_entity_poly.pdbx_strand_id
1 'polypeptide(L)'
;MIRDLEEMLNCVCDKEIKEYLGEALRCYNASSYRACVIMSVISGCFDLHKKVTALAASNLKYKELDDKINDLKNACQPYEKYMIEQCTTENIDMLDASDSKELLRCLDIRNSCAHPSSYTCTAEIARAVFTSIIDILASKPVLLGCQHMNLIIEKMNNRTFFPVLEKENMQSIVFEILRKFHPKAVPPLLNKVKKVILTTTSEIQKANAINFLGLSKDYEIECYEKYILDFIEEDTLESELLELINANLSILNVMSDSSVEKIICKFILNLNTNNMPYEDSWRKIILSDRLQNVQYADKVLKQMTGFKQYEPENDIRYKFVYGVIEDSNCTPEYKELIATNCNKIFSLSHYAKNPFLLKIIYVLDKSYLYEEWIKVITNKTYICDYDTSNYACYVFKLIEKNQWINKVSKNSKISLVKEILKEGTKDAPVYSYDWRNLTGQLHILYPELVEEFLQECFLNGDNVNENIKMYCDARYIRIVCRYIINFKEKNTEIIQRIKEYDNINFENVINAIEGELQWLEEGENKDKILRLVEKNKSGE
;
A
#
# COMPACT_ATOMS: atom_id res chain seq x y z
N MET A 1 30.17 -22.84 -25.32
CA MET A 1 28.97 -23.59 -25.72
C MET A 1 28.68 -23.25 -27.16
N ILE A 2 28.53 -24.24 -28.04
CA ILE A 2 28.21 -24.02 -29.45
C ILE A 2 26.70 -23.71 -29.52
N ARG A 3 26.31 -22.45 -29.75
CA ARG A 3 24.90 -22.02 -29.88
C ARG A 3 24.36 -22.39 -31.24
N ASP A 4 23.13 -22.91 -31.32
CA ASP A 4 22.51 -23.33 -32.58
C ASP A 4 22.31 -22.15 -33.57
N LEU A 5 22.56 -22.38 -34.87
CA LEU A 5 22.52 -21.29 -35.85
C LEU A 5 21.09 -20.90 -36.25
N GLU A 6 20.13 -21.84 -36.22
CA GLU A 6 18.72 -21.54 -36.46
C GLU A 6 18.12 -20.77 -35.29
N GLU A 7 18.51 -21.14 -34.06
CA GLU A 7 18.18 -20.37 -32.86
C GLU A 7 18.70 -18.93 -32.96
N MET A 8 19.96 -18.75 -33.39
CA MET A 8 20.52 -17.42 -33.59
C MET A 8 19.81 -16.61 -34.67
N LEU A 9 19.40 -17.25 -35.77
CA LEU A 9 18.61 -16.59 -36.81
C LEU A 9 17.26 -16.10 -36.27
N ASN A 10 16.69 -16.77 -35.28
CA ASN A 10 15.45 -16.35 -34.65
C ASN A 10 15.58 -15.09 -33.78
N CYS A 11 16.79 -14.74 -33.36
CA CYS A 11 17.06 -13.50 -32.63
C CYS A 11 17.09 -12.25 -33.53
N VAL A 12 17.10 -12.40 -34.85
CA VAL A 12 17.20 -11.27 -35.79
C VAL A 12 15.92 -10.42 -35.77
N CYS A 13 16.07 -9.12 -35.49
CA CYS A 13 14.95 -8.21 -35.29
C CYS A 13 14.24 -7.82 -36.60
N ASP A 14 15.02 -7.47 -37.63
CA ASP A 14 14.47 -6.99 -38.91
C ASP A 14 14.17 -8.17 -39.84
N LYS A 15 12.93 -8.22 -40.34
CA LYS A 15 12.45 -9.34 -41.16
C LYS A 15 13.24 -9.49 -42.46
N GLU A 16 13.58 -8.39 -43.12
CA GLU A 16 14.34 -8.39 -44.38
C GLU A 16 15.78 -8.87 -44.12
N ILE A 17 16.41 -8.39 -43.03
CA ILE A 17 17.73 -8.86 -42.62
C ILE A 17 17.70 -10.35 -42.25
N LYS A 18 16.63 -10.83 -41.60
CA LYS A 18 16.42 -12.24 -41.27
C LYS A 18 16.32 -13.10 -42.53
N GLU A 19 15.69 -12.60 -43.59
CA GLU A 19 15.61 -13.32 -44.89
C GLU A 19 17.01 -13.47 -45.52
N TYR A 20 17.81 -12.40 -45.58
CA TYR A 20 19.18 -12.48 -46.10
C TYR A 20 20.13 -13.35 -45.25
N LEU A 21 20.02 -13.28 -43.92
CA LEU A 21 20.78 -14.18 -43.03
C LEU A 21 20.29 -15.63 -43.12
N GLY A 22 19.01 -15.85 -43.42
CA GLY A 22 18.48 -17.17 -43.75
C GLY A 22 19.11 -17.76 -45.02
N GLU A 23 19.43 -16.93 -46.02
CA GLU A 23 20.22 -17.36 -47.18
C GLU A 23 21.66 -17.72 -46.79
N ALA A 24 22.30 -16.90 -45.96
CA ALA A 24 23.64 -17.19 -45.45
C ALA A 24 23.69 -18.54 -44.71
N LEU A 25 22.68 -18.84 -43.90
CA LEU A 25 22.56 -20.13 -43.20
C LEU A 25 22.35 -21.30 -44.17
N ARG A 26 21.56 -21.13 -45.23
CA ARG A 26 21.44 -22.15 -46.29
C ARG A 26 22.77 -22.42 -46.98
N CYS A 27 23.57 -21.38 -47.25
CA CYS A 27 24.92 -21.53 -47.78
C CYS A 27 25.84 -22.29 -46.81
N TYR A 28 25.73 -22.03 -45.50
CA TYR A 28 26.47 -22.77 -44.48
C TYR A 28 26.14 -24.26 -44.52
N ASN A 29 24.84 -24.60 -44.49
CA ASN A 29 24.36 -25.98 -44.51
C ASN A 29 24.75 -26.72 -45.81
N ALA A 30 24.87 -26.00 -46.92
CA ALA A 30 25.36 -26.53 -48.20
C ALA A 30 26.90 -26.61 -48.30
N SER A 31 27.64 -26.44 -47.19
CA SER A 31 29.11 -26.38 -47.16
C SER A 31 29.73 -25.27 -48.04
N SER A 32 28.94 -24.27 -48.43
CA SER A 32 29.37 -23.10 -49.19
C SER A 32 29.80 -21.99 -48.23
N TYR A 33 30.85 -22.25 -47.45
CA TYR A 33 31.29 -21.40 -46.34
C TYR A 33 31.69 -19.98 -46.77
N ARG A 34 32.33 -19.83 -47.94
CA ARG A 34 32.65 -18.51 -48.51
C ARG A 34 31.39 -17.69 -48.77
N ALA A 35 30.35 -18.31 -49.34
CA ALA A 35 29.08 -17.64 -49.61
C ALA A 35 28.35 -17.28 -48.30
N CYS A 36 28.37 -18.16 -47.30
CA CYS A 36 27.85 -17.86 -45.96
C CYS A 36 28.49 -16.59 -45.37
N VAL A 37 29.83 -16.50 -45.38
CA VAL A 37 30.56 -15.32 -44.89
C VAL A 37 30.15 -14.06 -45.65
N ILE A 38 30.16 -14.12 -47.00
CA ILE A 38 29.85 -12.96 -47.84
C ILE A 38 28.44 -12.44 -47.54
N MET A 39 27.44 -13.34 -47.56
CA MET A 39 26.05 -12.98 -47.29
C MET A 39 25.86 -12.46 -45.86
N SER A 40 26.52 -13.06 -44.87
CA SER A 40 26.44 -12.61 -43.48
C SER A 40 26.91 -11.16 -43.33
N VAL A 41 28.10 -10.85 -43.85
CA VAL A 41 28.70 -9.52 -43.71
C VAL A 41 27.91 -8.47 -44.49
N ILE A 42 27.45 -8.79 -45.71
CA ILE A 42 26.60 -7.87 -46.49
C ILE A 42 25.31 -7.57 -45.75
N SER A 43 24.64 -8.60 -45.22
CA SER A 43 23.40 -8.45 -44.44
C SER A 43 23.62 -7.60 -43.20
N GLY A 44 24.72 -7.83 -42.46
CA GLY A 44 25.08 -7.05 -41.29
C GLY A 44 25.39 -5.58 -41.61
N CYS A 45 26.17 -5.30 -42.65
CA CYS A 45 26.44 -3.92 -43.07
C CYS A 45 25.17 -3.22 -43.58
N PHE A 46 24.28 -3.94 -44.26
CA PHE A 46 22.99 -3.39 -44.66
C PHE A 46 22.10 -3.05 -43.46
N ASP A 47 22.04 -3.94 -42.47
CA ASP A 47 21.36 -3.71 -41.19
C ASP A 47 21.91 -2.50 -40.42
N LEU A 48 23.25 -2.39 -40.32
CA LEU A 48 23.89 -1.22 -39.70
C LEU A 48 23.56 0.08 -40.45
N HIS A 49 23.56 0.07 -41.78
CA HIS A 49 23.18 1.25 -42.56
C HIS A 49 21.71 1.62 -42.32
N LYS A 50 20.77 0.66 -42.34
CA LYS A 50 19.36 0.91 -42.01
C LYS A 50 19.20 1.58 -40.64
N LYS A 51 19.99 1.17 -39.65
CA LYS A 51 19.99 1.78 -38.30
C LYS A 51 20.55 3.20 -38.29
N VAL A 52 21.60 3.48 -39.05
CA VAL A 52 22.13 4.84 -39.25
C VAL A 52 21.04 5.73 -39.89
N THR A 53 20.40 5.27 -40.96
CA THR A 53 19.31 6.00 -41.64
C THR A 53 18.12 6.24 -40.72
N ALA A 54 17.74 5.27 -39.89
CA ALA A 54 16.65 5.43 -38.92
C ALA A 54 16.94 6.54 -37.90
N LEU A 55 18.20 6.73 -37.52
CA LEU A 55 18.63 7.77 -36.58
C LEU A 55 18.84 9.14 -37.24
N ALA A 56 19.11 9.18 -38.54
CA ALA A 56 19.33 10.41 -39.32
C ALA A 56 18.15 11.40 -39.25
N ALA A 57 16.91 10.91 -39.11
CA ALA A 57 15.73 11.77 -38.97
C ALA A 57 15.75 12.63 -37.69
N SER A 58 16.51 12.22 -36.67
CA SER A 58 16.49 12.81 -35.33
C SER A 58 17.83 13.39 -34.87
N ASN A 59 18.91 13.16 -35.62
CA ASN A 59 20.25 13.62 -35.26
C ASN A 59 21.07 14.05 -36.49
N LEU A 60 21.54 15.30 -36.48
CA LEU A 60 22.29 15.90 -37.57
C LEU A 60 23.57 15.12 -37.92
N LYS A 61 24.27 14.57 -36.93
CA LYS A 61 25.51 13.80 -37.17
C LYS A 61 25.24 12.48 -37.88
N TYR A 62 24.13 11.83 -37.54
CA TYR A 62 23.68 10.63 -38.23
C TYR A 62 23.21 10.95 -39.65
N LYS A 63 22.59 12.12 -39.85
CA LYS A 63 22.24 12.60 -41.19
C LYS A 63 23.46 12.88 -42.05
N GLU A 64 24.47 13.58 -41.53
CA GLU A 64 25.74 13.80 -42.23
C GLU A 64 26.41 12.47 -42.62
N LEU A 65 26.39 11.47 -41.72
CA LEU A 65 26.92 10.15 -42.01
C LEU A 65 26.09 9.41 -43.06
N ASP A 66 24.76 9.42 -42.96
CA ASP A 66 23.86 8.76 -43.91
C ASP A 66 23.98 9.36 -45.31
N ASP A 67 23.98 10.69 -45.42
CA ASP A 67 24.18 11.42 -46.68
C ASP A 67 25.52 11.01 -47.31
N LYS A 68 26.60 10.96 -46.51
CA LYS A 68 27.93 10.56 -46.98
C LYS A 68 27.97 9.10 -47.44
N ILE A 69 27.32 8.19 -46.73
CA ILE A 69 27.21 6.78 -47.13
C ILE A 69 26.43 6.66 -48.43
N ASN A 70 25.32 7.38 -48.57
CA ASN A 70 24.50 7.37 -49.78
C ASN A 70 25.27 7.92 -50.99
N ASP A 71 26.08 8.97 -50.82
CA ASP A 71 26.97 9.48 -51.87
C ASP A 71 27.99 8.42 -52.33
N LEU A 72 28.64 7.72 -51.38
CA LEU A 72 29.58 6.64 -51.70
C LEU A 72 28.88 5.49 -52.43
N LYS A 73 27.68 5.10 -51.98
CA LYS A 73 26.87 4.05 -52.63
C LYS A 73 26.48 4.44 -54.06
N ASN A 74 26.00 5.67 -54.26
CA ASN A 74 25.62 6.19 -55.58
C ASN A 74 26.83 6.27 -56.53
N ALA A 75 28.02 6.56 -56.00
CA ALA A 75 29.27 6.55 -56.74
C ALA A 75 29.88 5.14 -56.91
N CYS A 76 29.21 4.08 -56.44
CA CYS A 76 29.71 2.69 -56.44
C CYS A 76 31.06 2.53 -55.72
N GLN A 77 31.32 3.30 -54.67
CA GLN A 77 32.53 3.24 -53.86
C GLN A 77 32.32 2.36 -52.61
N PRO A 78 33.37 1.66 -52.12
CA PRO A 78 33.30 0.92 -50.87
C PRO A 78 32.98 1.86 -49.69
N TYR A 79 31.99 1.50 -48.88
CA TYR A 79 31.51 2.36 -47.78
C TYR A 79 31.45 1.62 -46.43
N GLU A 80 31.51 0.30 -46.42
CA GLU A 80 31.26 -0.53 -45.25
C GLU A 80 32.29 -0.29 -44.15
N LYS A 81 33.57 -0.23 -44.53
CA LYS A 81 34.66 0.07 -43.59
C LYS A 81 34.51 1.46 -42.98
N TYR A 82 34.26 2.46 -43.83
CA TYR A 82 34.05 3.84 -43.41
C TYR A 82 32.87 3.93 -42.42
N MET A 83 31.73 3.32 -42.75
CA MET A 83 30.56 3.30 -41.88
C MET A 83 30.86 2.68 -40.51
N ILE A 84 31.53 1.51 -40.47
CA ILE A 84 31.89 0.86 -39.19
C ILE A 84 32.80 1.77 -38.36
N GLU A 85 33.84 2.37 -38.97
CA GLU A 85 34.77 3.27 -38.28
C GLU A 85 34.07 4.54 -37.77
N GLN A 86 33.19 5.15 -38.57
CA GLN A 86 32.43 6.33 -38.13
C GLN A 86 31.46 5.99 -37.00
N CYS A 87 30.83 4.81 -37.03
CA CYS A 87 29.95 4.34 -35.97
C CYS A 87 30.65 4.14 -34.61
N THR A 88 31.98 4.12 -34.59
CA THR A 88 32.81 4.02 -33.36
C THR A 88 33.29 5.38 -32.85
N THR A 89 33.12 6.45 -33.64
CA THR A 89 33.53 7.79 -33.20
C THR A 89 32.65 8.29 -32.08
N GLU A 90 33.19 9.14 -31.19
CA GLU A 90 32.45 9.74 -30.07
C GLU A 90 31.19 10.52 -30.52
N ASN A 91 31.15 10.96 -31.77
CA ASN A 91 30.03 11.72 -32.34
C ASN A 91 28.85 10.84 -32.78
N ILE A 92 29.08 9.55 -33.03
CA ILE A 92 28.06 8.61 -33.50
C ILE A 92 27.84 7.52 -32.45
N ASP A 93 28.90 6.89 -31.96
CA ASP A 93 28.92 6.02 -30.78
C ASP A 93 27.90 4.86 -30.84
N MET A 94 27.61 4.33 -32.04
CA MET A 94 26.73 3.16 -32.20
C MET A 94 27.44 1.84 -31.87
N LEU A 95 28.77 1.81 -32.00
CA LEU A 95 29.60 0.63 -31.81
C LEU A 95 30.71 0.95 -30.82
N ASP A 96 30.96 0.06 -29.87
CA ASP A 96 32.16 0.16 -29.05
C ASP A 96 33.41 -0.28 -29.85
N ALA A 97 34.60 0.00 -29.30
CA ALA A 97 35.86 -0.31 -29.96
C ALA A 97 36.08 -1.81 -30.19
N SER A 98 35.51 -2.68 -29.35
CA SER A 98 35.63 -4.13 -29.47
C SER A 98 34.73 -4.65 -30.59
N ASP A 99 33.47 -4.23 -30.61
CA ASP A 99 32.49 -4.56 -31.63
C ASP A 99 32.95 -4.07 -33.00
N SER A 100 33.48 -2.84 -33.09
CA SER A 100 34.04 -2.29 -34.32
C SER A 100 35.21 -3.12 -34.84
N LYS A 101 36.17 -3.47 -33.98
CA LYS A 101 37.31 -4.31 -34.34
C LYS A 101 36.87 -5.68 -34.86
N GLU A 102 35.86 -6.29 -34.23
CA GLU A 102 35.33 -7.58 -34.64
C GLU A 102 34.57 -7.50 -35.97
N LEU A 103 33.81 -6.42 -36.21
CA LEU A 103 33.14 -6.19 -37.49
C LEU A 103 34.14 -5.92 -38.63
N LEU A 104 35.21 -5.17 -38.37
CA LEU A 104 36.31 -4.97 -39.33
C LEU A 104 37.00 -6.29 -39.66
N ARG A 105 37.24 -7.15 -38.65
CA ARG A 105 37.76 -8.51 -38.87
C ARG A 105 36.83 -9.33 -39.77
N CYS A 106 35.52 -9.27 -39.54
CA CYS A 106 34.53 -9.95 -40.38
C CYS A 106 34.57 -9.43 -41.82
N LEU A 107 34.71 -8.11 -42.00
CA LEU A 107 34.82 -7.47 -43.31
C LEU A 107 36.08 -7.92 -44.07
N ASP A 108 37.22 -8.02 -43.40
CA ASP A 108 38.47 -8.51 -44.00
C ASP A 108 38.38 -9.98 -44.44
N ILE A 109 37.70 -10.82 -43.65
CA ILE A 109 37.43 -12.22 -43.99
C ILE A 109 36.49 -12.30 -45.20
N ARG A 110 35.46 -11.44 -45.26
CA ARG A 110 34.58 -11.33 -46.44
C ARG A 110 35.38 -10.96 -47.68
N ASN A 111 36.27 -9.96 -47.60
CA ASN A 111 37.10 -9.54 -48.73
C ASN A 111 37.97 -10.70 -49.22
N SER A 112 38.59 -11.45 -48.30
CA SER A 112 39.37 -12.66 -48.61
C SER A 112 38.52 -13.74 -49.30
N CYS A 113 37.26 -13.91 -48.87
CA CYS A 113 36.32 -14.86 -49.45
C CYS A 113 35.77 -14.43 -50.81
N ALA A 114 35.65 -13.13 -51.08
CA ALA A 114 35.07 -12.60 -52.32
C ALA A 114 36.08 -12.59 -53.48
N HIS A 115 37.37 -12.41 -53.20
CA HIS A 115 38.40 -12.46 -54.23
C HIS A 115 38.88 -13.91 -54.50
N PRO A 116 39.25 -14.24 -55.75
CA PRO A 116 39.88 -15.51 -56.07
C PRO A 116 41.30 -15.55 -55.49
N SER A 117 41.39 -15.94 -54.21
CA SER A 117 42.63 -16.12 -53.47
C SER A 117 42.77 -17.58 -53.00
N SER A 118 43.95 -17.96 -52.50
CA SER A 118 44.17 -19.26 -51.86
C SER A 118 43.54 -19.38 -50.46
N TYR A 119 42.73 -18.40 -50.05
CA TYR A 119 42.08 -18.39 -48.76
C TYR A 119 41.05 -19.51 -48.65
N THR A 120 41.21 -20.34 -47.61
CA THR A 120 40.30 -21.43 -47.31
C THR A 120 39.40 -21.04 -46.14
N CYS A 121 38.10 -20.89 -46.40
CA CYS A 121 37.11 -20.64 -45.36
C CYS A 121 36.59 -21.97 -44.82
N THR A 122 36.86 -22.28 -43.55
CA THR A 122 36.33 -23.47 -42.87
C THR A 122 34.91 -23.23 -42.33
N ALA A 123 34.26 -24.30 -41.87
CA ALA A 123 32.97 -24.23 -41.21
C ALA A 123 33.02 -23.37 -39.94
N GLU A 124 34.11 -23.44 -39.17
CA GLU A 124 34.28 -22.69 -37.92
C GLU A 124 34.41 -21.19 -38.20
N ILE A 125 35.14 -20.81 -39.26
CA ILE A 125 35.29 -19.40 -39.67
C ILE A 125 33.94 -18.84 -40.10
N ALA A 126 33.21 -19.57 -40.95
CA ALA A 126 31.89 -19.13 -41.41
C ALA A 126 30.90 -19.01 -40.25
N ARG A 127 30.92 -19.97 -39.31
CA ARG A 127 30.12 -19.91 -38.09
C ARG A 127 30.46 -18.68 -37.27
N ALA A 128 31.75 -18.44 -36.99
CA ALA A 128 32.18 -17.30 -36.18
C ALA A 128 31.73 -15.97 -36.79
N VAL A 129 31.89 -15.78 -38.10
CA VAL A 129 31.42 -14.56 -38.78
C VAL A 129 29.90 -14.42 -38.71
N PHE A 130 29.16 -15.49 -39.01
CA PHE A 130 27.69 -15.48 -38.95
C PHE A 130 27.20 -15.10 -37.55
N THR A 131 27.78 -15.71 -36.51
CA THR A 131 27.42 -15.42 -35.12
C THR A 131 27.78 -14.00 -34.71
N SER A 132 28.98 -13.51 -35.07
CA SER A 132 29.41 -12.15 -34.74
C SER A 132 28.50 -11.09 -35.37
N ILE A 133 28.07 -11.27 -36.62
CA ILE A 133 27.15 -10.35 -37.28
C ILE A 133 25.79 -10.31 -36.56
N ILE A 134 25.23 -11.47 -36.20
CA ILE A 134 23.96 -11.52 -35.49
C ILE A 134 24.08 -10.88 -34.11
N ASP A 135 25.10 -11.26 -33.34
CA ASP A 135 25.26 -10.79 -31.96
C ASP A 135 25.56 -9.29 -31.87
N ILE A 136 26.32 -8.74 -32.82
CA ILE A 136 26.73 -7.33 -32.78
C ILE A 136 25.67 -6.44 -33.42
N LEU A 137 25.07 -6.89 -34.52
CA LEU A 137 24.18 -6.08 -35.36
C LEU A 137 22.75 -6.64 -35.37
N ALA A 138 22.51 -7.76 -36.06
CA ALA A 138 21.17 -8.12 -36.54
C ALA A 138 20.16 -8.48 -35.44
N SER A 139 20.64 -8.90 -34.27
CA SER A 139 19.79 -9.19 -33.09
C SER A 139 19.36 -7.96 -32.29
N LYS A 140 19.76 -6.75 -32.72
CA LYS A 140 19.49 -5.50 -31.99
C LYS A 140 18.61 -4.57 -32.82
N PRO A 141 17.54 -3.96 -32.28
CA PRO A 141 16.62 -3.13 -33.04
C PRO A 141 17.23 -1.79 -33.50
N VAL A 142 17.90 -1.04 -32.62
CA VAL A 142 18.68 0.17 -32.92
C VAL A 142 19.85 0.22 -31.93
N LEU A 143 21.05 0.58 -32.38
CA LEU A 143 22.24 0.71 -31.52
C LEU A 143 22.36 2.16 -31.01
N LEU A 144 22.15 2.38 -29.71
CA LEU A 144 22.32 3.68 -29.07
C LEU A 144 23.50 3.66 -28.09
N GLY A 145 24.41 4.61 -28.25
CA GLY A 145 25.65 4.75 -27.49
C GLY A 145 25.58 5.45 -26.14
N CYS A 146 26.75 5.60 -25.53
CA CYS A 146 27.01 6.40 -24.33
C CYS A 146 26.60 7.87 -24.49
N GLN A 147 26.77 8.46 -25.69
CA GLN A 147 26.33 9.84 -25.95
C GLN A 147 24.81 9.98 -25.84
N HIS A 148 24.05 8.99 -26.32
CA HIS A 148 22.59 8.99 -26.21
C HIS A 148 22.12 8.86 -24.76
N MET A 149 22.83 8.11 -23.92
CA MET A 149 22.55 8.08 -22.48
C MET A 149 22.64 9.48 -21.87
N ASN A 150 23.67 10.25 -22.22
CA ASN A 150 23.85 11.61 -21.71
C ASN A 150 22.72 12.53 -22.17
N LEU A 151 22.26 12.39 -23.42
CA LEU A 151 21.09 13.14 -23.93
C LEU A 151 19.81 12.81 -23.15
N ILE A 152 19.60 11.55 -22.76
CA ILE A 152 18.45 11.18 -21.91
C ILE A 152 18.56 11.84 -20.54
N ILE A 153 19.74 11.77 -19.91
CA ILE A 153 19.99 12.41 -18.62
C ILE A 153 19.76 13.93 -18.70
N GLU A 154 20.20 14.58 -19.77
CA GLU A 154 19.95 16.00 -20.00
C GLU A 154 18.45 16.28 -20.17
N LYS A 155 17.75 15.46 -20.96
CA LYS A 155 16.30 15.58 -21.16
C LYS A 155 15.49 15.41 -19.88
N MET A 156 15.97 14.68 -18.89
CA MET A 156 15.31 14.57 -17.58
C MET A 156 15.18 15.92 -16.87
N ASN A 157 16.00 16.93 -17.22
CA ASN A 157 15.86 18.28 -16.67
C ASN A 157 14.66 19.05 -17.26
N ASN A 158 14.03 18.52 -18.32
CA ASN A 158 12.86 19.13 -18.93
C ASN A 158 11.59 18.76 -18.17
N ARG A 159 10.74 19.76 -17.88
CA ARG A 159 9.42 19.55 -17.27
C ARG A 159 8.48 18.65 -18.08
N THR A 160 8.74 18.55 -19.38
CA THR A 160 7.94 17.76 -20.33
C THR A 160 8.54 16.38 -20.61
N PHE A 161 9.56 15.95 -19.87
CA PHE A 161 10.14 14.61 -20.01
C PHE A 161 9.06 13.53 -19.87
N PHE A 162 8.22 13.66 -18.85
CA PHE A 162 6.92 12.98 -18.77
C PHE A 162 5.82 13.99 -19.09
N PRO A 163 5.20 13.94 -20.29
CA PRO A 163 4.14 14.87 -20.68
C PRO A 163 2.83 14.62 -19.91
N VAL A 164 2.64 13.40 -19.41
CA VAL A 164 1.49 12.98 -18.60
C VAL A 164 2.02 12.23 -17.38
N LEU A 165 1.54 12.61 -16.18
CA LEU A 165 2.00 12.07 -14.89
C LEU A 165 1.25 10.80 -14.45
N GLU A 166 0.39 10.25 -15.32
CA GLU A 166 -0.23 8.94 -15.09
C GLU A 166 0.80 7.83 -15.23
N LYS A 167 0.75 6.87 -14.30
CA LYS A 167 1.76 5.82 -14.17
C LYS A 167 1.92 5.01 -15.46
N GLU A 168 0.82 4.63 -16.10
CA GLU A 168 0.78 3.80 -17.31
C GLU A 168 1.46 4.51 -18.49
N ASN A 169 1.26 5.82 -18.61
CA ASN A 169 1.89 6.65 -19.63
C ASN A 169 3.40 6.79 -19.37
N MET A 170 3.79 7.05 -18.13
CA MET A 170 5.21 7.12 -17.75
C MET A 170 5.91 5.77 -17.97
N GLN A 171 5.26 4.65 -17.62
CA GLN A 171 5.76 3.30 -17.85
C GLN A 171 6.01 3.05 -19.33
N SER A 172 5.04 3.42 -20.18
CA SER A 172 5.17 3.29 -21.64
C SER A 172 6.37 4.08 -22.17
N ILE A 173 6.57 5.32 -21.69
CA ILE A 173 7.71 6.16 -22.08
C ILE A 173 9.05 5.53 -21.66
N VAL A 174 9.15 5.05 -20.41
CA VAL A 174 10.38 4.41 -19.91
C VAL A 174 10.67 3.14 -20.71
N PHE A 175 9.66 2.31 -20.97
CA PHE A 175 9.80 1.11 -21.81
C PHE A 175 10.27 1.45 -23.22
N GLU A 176 9.69 2.46 -23.85
CA GLU A 176 10.06 2.94 -25.19
C GLU A 176 11.50 3.46 -25.26
N ILE A 177 12.01 4.04 -24.18
CA ILE A 177 13.40 4.47 -24.09
C ILE A 177 14.32 3.26 -23.92
N LEU A 178 14.03 2.37 -22.97
CA LEU A 178 14.88 1.23 -22.64
C LEU A 178 14.96 0.20 -23.77
N ARG A 179 13.87 -0.04 -24.51
CA ARG A 179 13.85 -0.99 -25.64
C ARG A 179 14.76 -0.60 -26.80
N LYS A 180 15.16 0.67 -26.87
CA LYS A 180 16.11 1.18 -27.88
C LYS A 180 17.57 0.99 -27.48
N PHE A 181 17.84 0.59 -26.24
CA PHE A 181 19.19 0.27 -25.79
C PHE A 181 19.49 -1.21 -25.95
N HIS A 182 20.76 -1.51 -26.20
CA HIS A 182 21.28 -2.86 -26.01
C HIS A 182 21.17 -3.26 -24.53
N PRO A 183 20.82 -4.51 -24.18
CA PRO A 183 20.69 -4.94 -22.78
C PRO A 183 21.92 -4.65 -21.91
N LYS A 184 23.15 -4.76 -22.45
CA LYS A 184 24.38 -4.39 -21.71
C LYS A 184 24.54 -2.88 -21.47
N ALA A 185 23.83 -2.04 -22.21
CA ALA A 185 23.85 -0.59 -22.09
C ALA A 185 22.81 -0.06 -21.08
N VAL A 186 21.83 -0.89 -20.68
CA VAL A 186 20.86 -0.54 -19.63
C VAL A 186 21.52 -0.40 -18.24
N PRO A 187 22.39 -1.32 -17.77
CA PRO A 187 23.09 -1.16 -16.49
C PRO A 187 23.90 0.14 -16.35
N PRO A 188 24.74 0.55 -17.33
CA PRO A 188 25.42 1.84 -17.28
C PRO A 188 24.46 3.04 -17.27
N LEU A 189 23.34 2.98 -18.02
CA LEU A 189 22.32 4.03 -18.00
C LEU A 189 21.71 4.16 -16.61
N LEU A 190 21.27 3.06 -15.99
CA LEU A 190 20.70 3.10 -14.65
C LEU A 190 21.68 3.63 -13.60
N ASN A 191 22.97 3.29 -13.70
CA ASN A 191 24.00 3.87 -12.84
C ASN A 191 24.14 5.38 -13.03
N LYS A 192 24.03 5.88 -14.26
CA LYS A 192 24.00 7.34 -14.52
C LYS A 192 22.75 7.99 -13.94
N VAL A 193 21.57 7.38 -14.10
CA VAL A 193 20.31 7.88 -13.50
C VAL A 193 20.41 7.91 -11.98
N LYS A 194 20.89 6.84 -11.35
CA LYS A 194 21.18 6.79 -9.90
C LYS A 194 22.10 7.94 -9.48
N LYS A 195 23.21 8.14 -10.19
CA LYS A 195 24.14 9.25 -9.90
C LYS A 195 23.45 10.62 -10.01
N VAL A 196 22.53 10.81 -10.97
CA VAL A 196 21.76 12.05 -11.10
C VAL A 196 20.89 12.29 -9.88
N ILE A 197 20.17 11.27 -9.38
CA ILE A 197 19.35 11.39 -8.16
C ILE A 197 20.21 11.85 -6.97
N LEU A 198 21.41 11.31 -6.84
CA LEU A 198 22.34 11.60 -5.75
C LEU A 198 23.07 12.95 -5.86
N THR A 199 23.18 13.54 -7.05
CA THR A 199 24.08 14.70 -7.28
C THR A 199 23.41 15.94 -7.85
N THR A 200 22.21 15.83 -8.41
CA THR A 200 21.53 16.98 -9.02
C THR A 200 20.97 17.92 -7.97
N THR A 201 20.98 19.22 -8.29
CA THR A 201 20.33 20.29 -7.51
C THR A 201 18.96 20.67 -8.09
N SER A 202 18.58 20.10 -9.25
CA SER A 202 17.29 20.35 -9.90
C SER A 202 16.24 19.37 -9.40
N GLU A 203 15.25 19.86 -8.66
CA GLU A 203 14.12 19.04 -8.18
C GLU A 203 13.34 18.38 -9.32
N ILE A 204 13.22 19.06 -10.47
CA ILE A 204 12.58 18.50 -11.67
C ILE A 204 13.37 17.31 -12.19
N GLN A 205 14.69 17.47 -12.32
CA GLN A 205 15.55 16.40 -12.81
C GLN A 205 15.57 15.22 -11.84
N LYS A 206 15.60 15.50 -10.53
CA LYS A 206 15.56 14.47 -9.48
C LYS A 206 14.25 13.67 -9.55
N ALA A 207 13.10 14.33 -9.57
CA ALA A 207 11.79 13.67 -9.66
C ALA A 207 11.65 12.82 -10.94
N ASN A 208 12.11 13.34 -12.08
CA ASN A 208 12.09 12.59 -13.33
C ASN A 208 13.03 11.37 -13.29
N ALA A 209 14.22 11.51 -12.70
CA ALA A 209 15.18 10.42 -12.55
C ALA A 209 14.66 9.33 -11.58
N ILE A 210 14.02 9.71 -10.48
CA ILE A 210 13.38 8.77 -9.53
C ILE A 210 12.28 7.97 -10.24
N ASN A 211 11.36 8.65 -10.94
CA ASN A 211 10.30 7.97 -11.70
C ASN A 211 10.88 7.06 -12.79
N PHE A 212 11.88 7.53 -13.54
CA PHE A 212 12.53 6.71 -14.57
C PHE A 212 13.17 5.45 -13.96
N LEU A 213 13.92 5.60 -12.86
CA LEU A 213 14.55 4.47 -12.18
C LEU A 213 13.48 3.51 -11.67
N GLY A 214 12.51 3.97 -10.89
CA GLY A 214 11.46 3.12 -10.31
C GLY A 214 10.65 2.35 -11.36
N LEU A 215 10.29 2.99 -12.47
CA LEU A 215 9.54 2.36 -13.56
C LEU A 215 10.41 1.43 -14.42
N SER A 216 11.74 1.61 -14.46
CA SER A 216 12.64 0.74 -15.21
C SER A 216 12.66 -0.71 -14.71
N LYS A 217 12.19 -0.95 -13.47
CA LYS A 217 12.03 -2.30 -12.92
C LYS A 217 11.15 -3.20 -13.79
N ASP A 218 10.20 -2.65 -14.53
CA ASP A 218 9.30 -3.43 -15.38
C ASP A 218 9.98 -3.94 -16.66
N TYR A 219 11.24 -3.57 -16.92
CA TYR A 219 12.05 -4.02 -18.05
C TYR A 219 12.91 -5.26 -17.74
N GLU A 220 12.51 -6.10 -16.76
CA GLU A 220 13.15 -7.37 -16.39
C GLU A 220 14.69 -7.29 -16.20
N ILE A 221 15.15 -6.26 -15.51
CA ILE A 221 16.58 -5.99 -15.35
C ILE A 221 17.20 -6.93 -14.30
N GLU A 222 18.25 -7.66 -14.69
CA GLU A 222 18.95 -8.59 -13.81
C GLU A 222 19.59 -7.90 -12.59
N CYS A 223 19.32 -8.44 -11.40
CA CYS A 223 19.76 -7.92 -10.11
C CYS A 223 19.37 -6.45 -9.90
N TYR A 224 18.12 -6.08 -10.21
CA TYR A 224 17.62 -4.71 -10.12
C TYR A 224 17.88 -4.03 -8.76
N GLU A 225 17.80 -4.78 -7.65
CA GLU A 225 18.04 -4.27 -6.29
C GLU A 225 19.37 -3.50 -6.17
N LYS A 226 20.42 -3.91 -6.89
CA LYS A 226 21.74 -3.25 -6.82
C LYS A 226 21.74 -1.77 -7.21
N TYR A 227 20.76 -1.33 -8.03
CA TYR A 227 20.63 0.06 -8.42
C TYR A 227 19.94 0.92 -7.37
N ILE A 228 19.29 0.29 -6.39
CA ILE A 228 18.53 0.98 -5.36
C ILE A 228 19.08 0.78 -3.94
N LEU A 229 20.10 -0.07 -3.76
CA LEU A 229 20.71 -0.38 -2.46
C LEU A 229 21.10 0.88 -1.67
N ASP A 230 21.81 1.83 -2.27
CA ASP A 230 22.25 3.05 -1.57
C ASP A 230 21.08 3.81 -0.92
N PHE A 231 19.92 3.88 -1.59
CA PHE A 231 18.72 4.54 -1.03
C PHE A 231 18.15 3.77 0.17
N ILE A 232 18.31 2.45 0.21
CA ILE A 232 17.85 1.60 1.32
C ILE A 232 18.79 1.73 2.52
N GLU A 233 20.10 1.83 2.27
CA GLU A 233 21.13 1.83 3.31
C GLU A 233 21.34 3.19 3.96
N GLU A 234 21.17 4.28 3.23
CA GLU A 234 21.39 5.63 3.74
C GLU A 234 20.10 6.25 4.29
N ASP A 235 20.12 6.68 5.56
CA ASP A 235 18.97 7.34 6.19
C ASP A 235 18.69 8.73 5.59
N THR A 236 19.70 9.39 5.04
CA THR A 236 19.57 10.71 4.39
C THR A 236 18.79 10.67 3.07
N LEU A 237 18.61 9.49 2.48
CA LEU A 237 17.95 9.29 1.18
C LEU A 237 16.53 8.72 1.32
N GLU A 238 15.93 8.80 2.51
CA GLU A 238 14.62 8.19 2.77
C GLU A 238 13.50 8.78 1.89
N SER A 239 13.50 10.09 1.65
CA SER A 239 12.55 10.73 0.73
C SER A 239 12.61 10.10 -0.66
N GLU A 240 13.82 10.02 -1.22
CA GLU A 240 14.08 9.47 -2.54
C GLU A 240 13.72 7.98 -2.62
N LEU A 241 14.00 7.22 -1.56
CA LEU A 241 13.61 5.81 -1.45
C LEU A 241 12.10 5.64 -1.51
N LEU A 242 11.36 6.44 -0.73
CA LEU A 242 9.90 6.36 -0.67
C LEU A 242 9.26 6.78 -1.99
N GLU A 243 9.75 7.85 -2.63
CA GLU A 243 9.29 8.26 -3.96
C GLU A 243 9.57 7.19 -5.01
N LEU A 244 10.75 6.57 -4.96
CA LEU A 244 11.14 5.49 -5.87
C LEU A 244 10.24 4.25 -5.73
N ILE A 245 9.97 3.81 -4.50
CA ILE A 245 9.06 2.68 -4.25
C ILE A 245 7.63 3.03 -4.68
N ASN A 246 7.18 4.27 -4.43
CA ASN A 246 5.83 4.68 -4.82
C ASN A 246 5.65 4.85 -6.33
N ALA A 247 6.71 5.16 -7.08
CA ALA A 247 6.69 5.14 -8.54
C ALA A 247 6.35 3.72 -9.05
N ASN A 248 6.87 2.68 -8.39
CA ASN A 248 6.53 1.29 -8.71
C ASN A 248 6.59 0.36 -7.49
N LEU A 249 5.43 0.10 -6.86
CA LEU A 249 5.33 -0.77 -5.67
C LEU A 249 5.87 -2.19 -5.91
N SER A 250 5.90 -2.67 -7.16
CA SER A 250 6.42 -3.99 -7.49
C SER A 250 7.94 -4.12 -7.32
N ILE A 251 8.66 -3.01 -7.09
CA ILE A 251 10.05 -3.00 -6.64
C ILE A 251 10.19 -3.78 -5.34
N LEU A 252 9.21 -3.67 -4.44
CA LEU A 252 9.21 -4.42 -3.18
C LEU A 252 9.34 -5.92 -3.45
N ASN A 253 8.80 -6.46 -4.54
CA ASN A 253 8.84 -7.90 -4.85
C ASN A 253 10.22 -8.42 -5.28
N VAL A 254 11.13 -7.54 -5.72
CA VAL A 254 12.48 -7.94 -6.16
C VAL A 254 13.56 -7.67 -5.11
N MET A 255 13.20 -7.03 -3.99
CA MET A 255 14.11 -6.76 -2.89
C MET A 255 14.45 -8.04 -2.11
N SER A 256 15.64 -8.10 -1.52
CA SER A 256 16.00 -9.12 -0.55
C SER A 256 15.22 -8.95 0.76
N ASP A 257 15.08 -10.04 1.52
CA ASP A 257 14.39 -9.99 2.82
C ASP A 257 15.07 -9.03 3.80
N SER A 258 16.40 -8.94 3.76
CA SER A 258 17.17 -7.99 4.56
C SER A 258 16.79 -6.54 4.24
N SER A 259 16.64 -6.22 2.95
CA SER A 259 16.23 -4.88 2.52
C SER A 259 14.79 -4.57 2.90
N VAL A 260 13.86 -5.53 2.76
CA VAL A 260 12.47 -5.36 3.23
C VAL A 260 12.44 -5.11 4.74
N GLU A 261 13.25 -5.82 5.50
CA GLU A 261 13.35 -5.60 6.95
C GLU A 261 13.89 -4.21 7.29
N LYS A 262 14.82 -3.66 6.50
CA LYS A 262 15.25 -2.26 6.65
C LYS A 262 14.11 -1.27 6.36
N ILE A 263 13.27 -1.51 5.35
CA ILE A 263 12.08 -0.70 5.06
C ILE A 263 11.11 -0.73 6.25
N ILE A 264 10.85 -1.91 6.80
CA ILE A 264 9.98 -2.06 7.99
C ILE A 264 10.59 -1.32 9.20
N CYS A 265 11.90 -1.39 9.41
CA CYS A 265 12.57 -0.63 10.47
C CYS A 265 12.41 0.89 10.29
N LYS A 266 12.63 1.42 9.08
CA LYS A 266 12.41 2.85 8.78
C LYS A 266 10.95 3.25 9.00
N PHE A 267 9.99 2.43 8.58
CA PHE A 267 8.56 2.64 8.88
C PHE A 267 8.28 2.74 10.39
N ILE A 268 8.81 1.80 11.18
CA ILE A 268 8.60 1.76 12.64
C ILE A 268 9.21 2.99 13.31
N LEU A 269 10.40 3.44 12.86
CA LEU A 269 11.02 4.65 13.37
C LEU A 269 10.12 5.88 13.13
N ASN A 270 9.57 6.01 11.92
CA ASN A 270 8.63 7.09 11.59
C ASN A 270 7.33 7.02 12.38
N LEU A 271 6.81 5.82 12.64
CA LEU A 271 5.62 5.60 13.46
C LEU A 271 5.81 5.99 14.95
N ASN A 272 7.06 6.10 15.39
CA ASN A 272 7.41 6.54 16.75
C ASN A 272 7.59 8.05 16.89
N THR A 273 7.52 8.80 15.79
CA THR A 273 7.60 10.27 15.80
C THR A 273 6.28 10.92 16.25
N ASN A 274 6.30 12.23 16.49
CA ASN A 274 5.10 13.00 16.84
C ASN A 274 4.22 13.32 15.63
N ASN A 275 4.79 13.34 14.43
CA ASN A 275 4.07 13.53 13.18
C ASN A 275 4.75 12.68 12.12
N MET A 276 4.02 11.76 11.51
CA MET A 276 4.57 10.78 10.58
C MET A 276 5.03 11.47 9.28
N PRO A 277 6.34 11.52 8.98
CA PRO A 277 6.81 11.96 7.68
C PRO A 277 6.30 10.99 6.60
N TYR A 278 5.92 11.53 5.43
CA TYR A 278 5.53 10.74 4.27
C TYR A 278 4.39 9.72 4.54
N GLU A 279 3.41 10.09 5.37
CA GLU A 279 2.32 9.20 5.80
C GLU A 279 1.64 8.44 4.64
N ASP A 280 1.32 9.15 3.54
CA ASP A 280 0.67 8.54 2.37
C ASP A 280 1.57 7.55 1.63
N SER A 281 2.87 7.85 1.55
CA SER A 281 3.88 6.96 0.97
C SER A 281 3.99 5.67 1.76
N TRP A 282 4.04 5.77 3.09
CA TRP A 282 4.06 4.61 3.96
C TRP A 282 2.77 3.80 3.88
N ARG A 283 1.61 4.45 3.80
CA ARG A 283 0.32 3.78 3.64
C ARG A 283 0.31 2.88 2.41
N LYS A 284 0.72 3.41 1.25
CA LYS A 284 0.83 2.65 -0.01
C LYS A 284 1.81 1.48 0.08
N ILE A 285 2.95 1.68 0.75
CA ILE A 285 3.97 0.64 0.93
C ILE A 285 3.43 -0.49 1.82
N ILE A 286 2.86 -0.17 2.98
CA ILE A 286 2.28 -1.15 3.90
C ILE A 286 1.15 -1.95 3.22
N LEU A 287 0.38 -1.29 2.36
CA LEU A 287 -0.68 -1.91 1.57
C LEU A 287 -0.19 -2.67 0.33
N SER A 288 1.12 -2.81 0.11
CA SER A 288 1.64 -3.68 -0.95
C SER A 288 1.44 -5.16 -0.61
N ASP A 289 1.24 -5.99 -1.63
CA ASP A 289 1.06 -7.44 -1.49
C ASP A 289 2.19 -8.10 -0.67
N ARG A 290 3.43 -7.64 -0.84
CA ARG A 290 4.58 -8.19 -0.11
C ARG A 290 4.50 -7.94 1.38
N LEU A 291 4.10 -6.75 1.82
CA LEU A 291 4.04 -6.41 3.25
C LEU A 291 2.74 -6.89 3.92
N GLN A 292 1.68 -7.11 3.15
CA GLN A 292 0.46 -7.77 3.64
C GLN A 292 0.64 -9.30 3.83
N ASN A 293 1.70 -9.90 3.27
CA ASN A 293 1.98 -11.34 3.43
C ASN A 293 2.28 -11.71 4.90
N VAL A 294 1.83 -12.90 5.31
CA VAL A 294 2.04 -13.50 6.65
C VAL A 294 3.47 -13.37 7.16
N GLN A 295 4.49 -13.45 6.29
CA GLN A 295 5.90 -13.33 6.68
C GLN A 295 6.22 -12.00 7.40
N TYR A 296 5.64 -10.88 6.94
CA TYR A 296 5.95 -9.54 7.47
C TYR A 296 4.78 -8.89 8.19
N ALA A 297 3.55 -9.30 7.87
CA ALA A 297 2.32 -8.73 8.39
C ALA A 297 2.31 -8.67 9.91
N ASP A 298 2.64 -9.75 10.61
CA ASP A 298 2.61 -9.78 12.08
C ASP A 298 3.52 -8.72 12.72
N LYS A 299 4.75 -8.59 12.19
CA LYS A 299 5.73 -7.61 12.67
C LYS A 299 5.24 -6.18 12.46
N VAL A 300 4.72 -5.88 11.28
CA VAL A 300 4.17 -4.56 10.93
C VAL A 300 2.95 -4.24 11.80
N LEU A 301 1.99 -5.17 11.87
CA LEU A 301 0.74 -5.02 12.60
C LEU A 301 0.99 -4.77 14.09
N LYS A 302 1.87 -5.55 14.72
CA LYS A 302 2.22 -5.38 16.13
C LYS A 302 2.68 -3.96 16.46
N GLN A 303 3.41 -3.31 15.55
CA GLN A 303 3.90 -1.95 15.74
C GLN A 303 2.83 -0.90 15.43
N MET A 304 2.04 -1.12 14.38
CA MET A 304 0.92 -0.26 13.98
C MET A 304 -0.19 -0.20 15.03
N THR A 305 -0.58 -1.34 15.58
CA THR A 305 -1.65 -1.44 16.58
C THR A 305 -1.12 -1.35 18.01
N GLY A 306 0.19 -1.19 18.20
CA GLY A 306 0.84 -0.99 19.49
C GLY A 306 0.59 0.41 20.06
N PHE A 307 -0.68 0.75 20.30
CA PHE A 307 -1.10 2.06 20.76
C PHE A 307 -0.45 2.42 22.11
N LYS A 308 0.01 3.67 22.24
CA LYS A 308 0.59 4.20 23.47
C LYS A 308 -0.47 4.23 24.57
N GLN A 309 -0.07 3.88 25.79
CA GLN A 309 -0.91 4.01 26.99
C GLN A 309 -0.81 5.41 27.62
N TYR A 310 0.33 6.08 27.46
CA TYR A 310 0.58 7.44 27.94
C TYR A 310 0.36 8.45 26.81
N GLU A 311 -0.38 9.53 27.09
CA GLU A 311 -0.81 10.55 26.12
C GLU A 311 -1.41 9.97 24.81
N PRO A 312 -2.38 9.04 24.91
CA PRO A 312 -2.91 8.34 23.74
C PRO A 312 -3.64 9.25 22.74
N GLU A 313 -4.09 10.44 23.17
CA GLU A 313 -4.65 11.48 22.32
C GLU A 313 -3.71 11.93 21.19
N ASN A 314 -2.40 11.87 21.42
CA ASN A 314 -1.36 12.33 20.48
C ASN A 314 -0.70 11.19 19.70
N ASP A 315 -1.12 9.94 19.93
CA ASP A 315 -0.53 8.80 19.24
C ASP A 315 -0.98 8.76 17.77
N ILE A 316 -0.03 8.99 16.87
CA ILE A 316 -0.25 9.01 15.41
C ILE A 316 -0.73 7.67 14.85
N ARG A 317 -0.51 6.56 15.57
CA ARG A 317 -0.92 5.22 15.16
C ARG A 317 -2.40 5.11 14.87
N TYR A 318 -3.27 5.77 15.63
CA TYR A 318 -4.71 5.68 15.38
C TYR A 318 -5.08 6.30 14.03
N LYS A 319 -4.52 7.47 13.74
CA LYS A 319 -4.74 8.12 12.43
C LYS A 319 -4.21 7.24 11.31
N PHE A 320 -3.00 6.69 11.47
CA PHE A 320 -2.39 5.84 10.46
C PHE A 320 -3.19 4.56 10.21
N VAL A 321 -3.54 3.81 11.28
CA VAL A 321 -4.35 2.59 11.22
C VAL A 321 -5.71 2.88 10.58
N TYR A 322 -6.37 3.97 10.98
CA TYR A 322 -7.63 4.40 10.37
C TYR A 322 -7.48 4.61 8.85
N GLY A 323 -6.44 5.34 8.43
CA GLY A 323 -6.19 5.53 7.01
C GLY A 323 -5.87 4.24 6.25
N VAL A 324 -5.22 3.26 6.89
CA VAL A 324 -4.97 1.94 6.29
C VAL A 324 -6.26 1.14 6.10
N ILE A 325 -7.16 1.10 7.08
CA ILE A 325 -8.40 0.29 7.00
C ILE A 325 -9.51 0.90 6.12
N GLU A 326 -9.40 2.20 5.81
CA GLU A 326 -10.28 2.92 4.86
C GLU A 326 -9.77 2.82 3.42
N ASP A 327 -8.49 2.54 3.21
CA ASP A 327 -7.92 2.44 1.87
C ASP A 327 -8.45 1.22 1.12
N SER A 328 -8.83 1.40 -0.15
CA SER A 328 -9.39 0.33 -0.99
C SER A 328 -8.40 -0.81 -1.26
N ASN A 329 -7.09 -0.58 -1.09
CA ASN A 329 -6.06 -1.61 -1.25
C ASN A 329 -5.86 -2.46 0.01
N CYS A 330 -6.55 -2.15 1.11
CA CYS A 330 -6.56 -2.97 2.31
C CYS A 330 -7.41 -4.21 2.07
N THR A 331 -6.75 -5.37 1.95
CA THR A 331 -7.46 -6.63 1.70
C THR A 331 -8.38 -6.98 2.86
N PRO A 332 -9.53 -7.64 2.62
CA PRO A 332 -10.41 -8.10 3.69
C PRO A 332 -9.69 -8.95 4.74
N GLU A 333 -8.76 -9.80 4.30
CA GLU A 333 -7.93 -10.65 5.15
C GLU A 333 -7.00 -9.82 6.05
N TYR A 334 -6.31 -8.82 5.49
CA TYR A 334 -5.44 -7.94 6.27
C TYR A 334 -6.25 -7.06 7.23
N LYS A 335 -7.44 -6.61 6.83
CA LYS A 335 -8.37 -5.88 7.69
C LYS A 335 -8.84 -6.71 8.89
N GLU A 336 -9.08 -8.02 8.71
CA GLU A 336 -9.38 -8.94 9.81
C GLU A 336 -8.18 -9.15 10.75
N LEU A 337 -6.96 -9.23 10.20
CA LEU A 337 -5.73 -9.30 11.00
C LEU A 337 -5.52 -8.04 11.84
N ILE A 338 -5.79 -6.85 11.29
CA ILE A 338 -5.78 -5.58 12.02
C ILE A 338 -6.80 -5.64 13.16
N ALA A 339 -8.04 -6.04 12.86
CA ALA A 339 -9.11 -6.12 13.86
C ALA A 339 -8.77 -7.08 15.02
N THR A 340 -8.21 -8.25 14.70
CA THR A 340 -7.76 -9.23 15.69
C THR A 340 -6.65 -8.66 16.59
N ASN A 341 -5.70 -7.91 16.02
CA ASN A 341 -4.64 -7.26 16.79
C ASN A 341 -5.16 -6.11 17.65
N CYS A 342 -6.05 -5.27 17.12
CA CYS A 342 -6.74 -4.23 17.90
C CYS A 342 -7.50 -4.84 19.08
N ASN A 343 -8.20 -5.97 18.89
CA ASN A 343 -8.93 -6.65 19.95
C ASN A 343 -8.02 -7.06 21.12
N LYS A 344 -6.85 -7.65 20.82
CA LYS A 344 -5.86 -8.02 21.85
C LYS A 344 -5.44 -6.81 22.68
N ILE A 345 -5.24 -5.67 22.04
CA ILE A 345 -4.84 -4.43 22.71
C ILE A 345 -6.00 -3.85 23.53
N PHE A 346 -7.21 -3.82 22.97
CA PHE A 346 -8.40 -3.31 23.66
C PHE A 346 -8.76 -4.13 24.90
N SER A 347 -8.62 -5.46 24.83
CA SER A 347 -8.83 -6.35 25.98
C SER A 347 -7.92 -6.06 27.18
N LEU A 348 -6.76 -5.43 26.96
CA LEU A 348 -5.77 -5.09 27.99
C LEU A 348 -6.05 -3.73 28.67
N SER A 349 -7.31 -3.28 28.67
CA SER A 349 -7.79 -2.02 29.30
C SER A 349 -7.57 -0.73 28.51
N HIS A 350 -7.36 -0.84 27.19
CA HIS A 350 -7.05 0.31 26.36
C HIS A 350 -8.27 1.24 26.17
N TYR A 351 -8.12 2.46 26.65
CA TYR A 351 -9.18 3.46 26.72
C TYR A 351 -8.55 4.83 26.49
N ALA A 352 -8.69 5.37 25.29
CA ALA A 352 -7.89 6.48 24.81
C ALA A 352 -8.71 7.69 24.42
N LYS A 353 -8.20 8.88 24.74
CA LYS A 353 -8.74 10.17 24.28
C LYS A 353 -8.40 10.50 22.83
N ASN A 354 -8.48 9.51 21.95
CA ASN A 354 -8.11 9.67 20.54
C ASN A 354 -9.36 9.70 19.64
N PRO A 355 -9.55 10.74 18.80
CA PRO A 355 -10.73 10.87 17.93
C PRO A 355 -10.82 9.79 16.85
N PHE A 356 -9.72 9.10 16.54
CA PHE A 356 -9.69 8.03 15.55
C PHE A 356 -10.04 6.65 16.13
N LEU A 357 -10.03 6.47 17.46
CA LEU A 357 -10.38 5.18 18.08
C LEU A 357 -11.79 4.72 17.68
N LEU A 358 -12.77 5.61 17.85
CA LEU A 358 -14.17 5.35 17.47
C LEU A 358 -14.32 5.06 15.98
N LYS A 359 -13.61 5.83 15.15
CA LYS A 359 -13.61 5.64 13.70
C LYS A 359 -13.04 4.28 13.30
N ILE A 360 -11.98 3.83 13.97
CA ILE A 360 -11.41 2.48 13.75
C ILE A 360 -12.44 1.40 14.07
N ILE A 361 -13.10 1.50 15.22
CA ILE A 361 -14.13 0.52 15.62
C ILE A 361 -15.26 0.48 14.59
N TYR A 362 -15.73 1.64 14.12
CA TYR A 362 -16.81 1.73 13.13
C TYR A 362 -16.42 1.17 11.76
N VAL A 363 -15.19 1.41 11.29
CA VAL A 363 -14.75 0.92 9.98
C VAL A 363 -14.45 -0.58 9.99
N LEU A 364 -13.99 -1.12 11.12
CA LEU A 364 -13.76 -2.55 11.29
C LEU A 364 -15.08 -3.32 11.48
N ASP A 365 -16.02 -2.71 12.20
CA ASP A 365 -17.37 -3.20 12.47
C ASP A 365 -17.43 -4.67 12.92
N LYS A 366 -16.71 -5.00 14.00
CA LYS A 366 -16.67 -6.37 14.54
C LYS A 366 -17.33 -6.44 15.90
N SER A 367 -18.28 -7.36 16.07
CA SER A 367 -19.01 -7.55 17.33
C SER A 367 -18.09 -7.73 18.54
N TYR A 368 -16.99 -8.47 18.39
CA TYR A 368 -16.01 -8.68 19.46
C TYR A 368 -15.29 -7.39 19.88
N LEU A 369 -15.11 -6.41 18.97
CA LEU A 369 -14.50 -5.13 19.32
C LEU A 369 -15.44 -4.29 20.17
N TYR A 370 -16.74 -4.23 19.80
CA TYR A 370 -17.74 -3.56 20.62
C TYR A 370 -17.88 -4.22 21.99
N GLU A 371 -17.85 -5.55 22.04
CA GLU A 371 -17.89 -6.33 23.28
C GLU A 371 -16.75 -5.94 24.23
N GLU A 372 -15.50 -6.01 23.76
CA GLU A 372 -14.34 -5.64 24.58
C GLU A 372 -14.37 -4.18 24.98
N TRP A 373 -14.83 -3.30 24.09
CA TRP A 373 -14.88 -1.88 24.38
C TRP A 373 -15.92 -1.54 25.46
N ILE A 374 -17.11 -2.16 25.42
CA ILE A 374 -18.11 -2.03 26.49
C ILE A 374 -17.59 -2.59 27.80
N LYS A 375 -16.87 -3.72 27.79
CA LYS A 375 -16.22 -4.25 29.01
C LYS A 375 -15.21 -3.28 29.59
N VAL A 376 -14.37 -2.65 28.75
CA VAL A 376 -13.41 -1.64 29.20
C VAL A 376 -14.12 -0.45 29.81
N ILE A 377 -15.15 0.12 29.15
CA ILE A 377 -15.96 1.22 29.69
C ILE A 377 -16.58 0.82 31.05
N THR A 378 -17.15 -0.38 31.14
CA THR A 378 -17.74 -0.91 32.37
C THR A 378 -16.71 -0.98 33.49
N ASN A 379 -15.52 -1.54 33.22
CA ASN A 379 -14.42 -1.63 34.18
C ASN A 379 -13.92 -0.25 34.62
N LYS A 380 -13.87 0.74 33.71
CA LYS A 380 -13.44 2.11 34.02
C LYS A 380 -14.49 2.91 34.80
N THR A 381 -15.76 2.54 34.70
CA THR A 381 -16.84 3.12 35.52
C THR A 381 -16.63 2.82 37.01
N TYR A 382 -16.06 1.65 37.33
CA TYR A 382 -15.78 1.22 38.70
C TYR A 382 -14.50 1.84 39.31
N ILE A 383 -13.59 2.41 38.51
CA ILE A 383 -12.31 2.91 39.02
C ILE A 383 -12.53 4.14 39.90
N CYS A 384 -11.92 4.15 41.08
CA CYS A 384 -12.00 5.26 42.04
C CYS A 384 -11.25 6.55 41.61
N ASP A 385 -11.31 6.91 40.32
CA ASP A 385 -10.80 8.16 39.76
C ASP A 385 -11.92 8.89 39.01
N TYR A 386 -12.28 10.08 39.52
CA TYR A 386 -13.39 10.88 39.00
C TYR A 386 -13.22 11.26 37.53
N ASP A 387 -12.00 11.59 37.10
CA ASP A 387 -11.72 12.02 35.74
C ASP A 387 -11.81 10.85 34.74
N THR A 388 -11.26 9.69 35.10
CA THR A 388 -11.38 8.45 34.32
C THR A 388 -12.83 8.02 34.19
N SER A 389 -13.59 8.05 35.29
CA SER A 389 -15.01 7.68 35.32
C SER A 389 -15.87 8.61 34.46
N ASN A 390 -15.77 9.93 34.62
CA ASN A 390 -16.51 10.88 33.76
C ASN A 390 -16.12 10.74 32.29
N TYR A 391 -14.83 10.53 32.02
CA TYR A 391 -14.39 10.33 30.64
C TYR A 391 -15.03 9.07 30.05
N ALA A 392 -15.09 7.95 30.78
CA ALA A 392 -15.80 6.72 30.37
C ALA A 392 -17.25 7.00 29.97
N CYS A 393 -17.95 7.84 30.73
CA CYS A 393 -19.30 8.29 30.42
C CYS A 393 -19.36 9.10 29.11
N TYR A 394 -18.42 10.03 28.92
CA TYR A 394 -18.33 10.83 27.69
C TYR A 394 -18.14 9.95 26.46
N VAL A 395 -17.19 9.01 26.48
CA VAL A 395 -16.94 8.11 25.36
C VAL A 395 -18.11 7.19 25.10
N PHE A 396 -18.74 6.65 26.15
CA PHE A 396 -19.97 5.86 26.01
C PHE A 396 -21.08 6.63 25.29
N LYS A 397 -21.23 7.93 25.58
CA LYS A 397 -22.22 8.80 24.93
C LYS A 397 -21.88 9.14 23.48
N LEU A 398 -20.62 9.06 23.07
CA LEU A 398 -20.20 9.30 21.68
C LEU A 398 -20.59 8.17 20.72
N ILE A 399 -20.88 6.99 21.26
CA ILE A 399 -21.23 5.82 20.46
C ILE A 399 -22.68 5.92 20.03
N GLU A 400 -22.94 5.78 18.74
CA GLU A 400 -24.32 5.64 18.28
C GLU A 400 -24.89 4.32 18.78
N LYS A 401 -25.97 4.40 19.58
CA LYS A 401 -26.65 3.23 20.16
C LYS A 401 -26.83 2.09 19.16
N ASN A 402 -27.35 2.42 17.97
CA ASN A 402 -27.70 1.44 16.93
C ASN A 402 -26.47 0.68 16.38
N GLN A 403 -25.26 1.22 16.52
CA GLN A 403 -24.04 0.60 16.03
C GLN A 403 -23.59 -0.59 16.89
N TRP A 404 -23.85 -0.56 18.20
CA TRP A 404 -23.29 -1.52 19.15
C TRP A 404 -24.34 -2.33 19.90
N ILE A 405 -25.53 -1.79 20.13
CA ILE A 405 -26.52 -2.39 21.04
C ILE A 405 -26.90 -3.82 20.65
N ASN A 406 -26.95 -4.15 19.36
CA ASN A 406 -27.30 -5.50 18.91
C ASN A 406 -26.07 -6.42 18.70
N LYS A 407 -24.86 -5.90 18.89
CA LYS A 407 -23.59 -6.62 18.67
C LYS A 407 -22.90 -7.05 19.96
N VAL A 408 -23.35 -6.53 21.10
CA VAL A 408 -22.80 -6.80 22.43
C VAL A 408 -23.66 -7.81 23.18
N SER A 409 -23.01 -8.68 23.92
CA SER A 409 -23.64 -9.75 24.70
C SER A 409 -24.54 -9.19 25.80
N LYS A 410 -25.60 -9.94 26.12
CA LYS A 410 -26.51 -9.65 27.22
C LYS A 410 -25.76 -9.44 28.54
N ASN A 411 -24.77 -10.28 28.83
CA ASN A 411 -23.98 -10.21 30.06
C ASN A 411 -23.21 -8.90 30.19
N SER A 412 -22.60 -8.41 29.10
CA SER A 412 -21.87 -7.15 29.11
C SER A 412 -22.79 -5.94 29.24
N LYS A 413 -23.97 -5.96 28.60
CA LYS A 413 -25.00 -4.94 28.79
C LYS A 413 -25.49 -4.87 30.24
N ILE A 414 -25.80 -6.02 30.84
CA ILE A 414 -26.24 -6.08 32.24
C ILE A 414 -25.13 -5.56 33.15
N SER A 415 -23.90 -6.01 32.97
CA SER A 415 -22.75 -5.58 33.77
C SER A 415 -22.55 -4.07 33.69
N LEU A 416 -22.68 -3.49 32.49
CA LEU A 416 -22.64 -2.04 32.30
C LEU A 416 -23.74 -1.34 33.11
N VAL A 417 -25.00 -1.75 33.00
CA VAL A 417 -26.11 -1.14 33.76
C VAL A 417 -25.88 -1.24 35.27
N LYS A 418 -25.37 -2.39 35.75
CA LYS A 418 -25.03 -2.59 37.17
C LYS A 418 -23.98 -1.60 37.66
N GLU A 419 -22.91 -1.37 36.89
CA GLU A 419 -21.87 -0.40 37.26
C GLU A 419 -22.36 1.05 37.12
N ILE A 420 -23.17 1.37 36.11
CA ILE A 420 -23.82 2.69 35.98
C ILE A 420 -24.67 3.00 37.23
N LEU A 421 -25.48 2.06 37.69
CA LEU A 421 -26.30 2.23 38.89
C LEU A 421 -25.44 2.42 40.14
N LYS A 422 -24.36 1.64 40.27
CA LYS A 422 -23.42 1.76 41.39
C LYS A 422 -22.78 3.14 41.43
N GLU A 423 -22.24 3.63 40.32
CA GLU A 423 -21.52 4.91 40.22
C GLU A 423 -22.47 6.13 40.26
N GLY A 424 -23.65 6.03 39.65
CA GLY A 424 -24.60 7.14 39.54
C GLY A 424 -25.42 7.43 40.80
N THR A 425 -25.28 6.64 41.86
CA THR A 425 -26.02 6.80 43.12
C THR A 425 -25.17 7.44 44.22
N LYS A 426 -25.82 8.11 45.19
CA LYS A 426 -25.19 9.02 46.18
C LYS A 426 -24.12 8.41 47.08
N ASP A 427 -24.06 7.08 47.18
CA ASP A 427 -23.13 6.37 48.07
C ASP A 427 -22.00 5.65 47.30
N ALA A 428 -21.81 6.00 46.02
CA ALA A 428 -20.71 5.49 45.20
C ALA A 428 -19.34 5.97 45.75
N PRO A 429 -18.28 5.15 45.69
CA PRO A 429 -16.94 5.53 46.13
C PRO A 429 -16.35 6.70 45.34
N VAL A 430 -16.79 6.88 44.09
CA VAL A 430 -16.50 8.05 43.26
C VAL A 430 -17.81 8.58 42.69
N TYR A 431 -18.00 9.88 42.79
CA TYR A 431 -19.31 10.49 42.53
C TYR A 431 -19.28 11.27 41.22
N SER A 432 -19.32 10.57 40.09
CA SER A 432 -19.38 11.17 38.74
C SER A 432 -20.72 11.87 38.47
N TYR A 433 -20.68 13.17 38.15
CA TYR A 433 -21.89 13.91 37.75
C TYR A 433 -22.48 13.38 36.44
N ASP A 434 -21.63 12.98 35.49
CA ASP A 434 -22.06 12.50 34.18
C ASP A 434 -22.75 11.15 34.23
N TRP A 435 -22.25 10.22 35.05
CA TRP A 435 -22.91 8.94 35.30
C TRP A 435 -24.21 9.11 36.07
N ARG A 436 -24.27 10.01 37.05
CA ARG A 436 -25.53 10.32 37.75
C ARG A 436 -26.61 10.84 36.81
N ASN A 437 -26.24 11.76 35.92
CA ASN A 437 -27.17 12.29 34.92
C ASN A 437 -27.64 11.18 33.95
N LEU A 438 -26.69 10.37 33.45
CA LEU A 438 -27.01 9.25 32.57
C LEU A 438 -27.90 8.22 33.26
N THR A 439 -27.63 7.89 34.52
CA THR A 439 -28.45 6.95 35.32
C THR A 439 -29.89 7.42 35.41
N GLY A 440 -30.12 8.72 35.61
CA GLY A 440 -31.47 9.29 35.63
C GLY A 440 -32.23 9.19 34.30
N GLN A 441 -31.51 9.14 33.17
CA GLN A 441 -32.06 9.18 31.81
C GLN A 441 -31.91 7.85 31.04
N LEU A 442 -31.32 6.81 31.65
CA LEU A 442 -30.93 5.59 30.96
C LEU A 442 -32.13 4.89 30.28
N HIS A 443 -33.28 4.87 30.94
CA HIS A 443 -34.53 4.31 30.39
C HIS A 443 -35.06 5.05 29.15
N ILE A 444 -34.68 6.32 28.94
CA ILE A 444 -35.06 7.12 27.77
C ILE A 444 -34.04 6.91 26.66
N LEU A 445 -32.75 7.01 27.00
CA LEU A 445 -31.66 7.00 26.02
C LEU A 445 -31.32 5.58 25.53
N TYR A 446 -31.42 4.58 26.41
CA TYR A 446 -31.07 3.18 26.19
C TYR A 446 -32.13 2.23 26.79
N PRO A 447 -33.40 2.29 26.33
CA PRO A 447 -34.47 1.44 26.84
C PRO A 447 -34.13 -0.06 26.75
N GLU A 448 -33.41 -0.47 25.70
CA GLU A 448 -33.01 -1.87 25.48
C GLU A 448 -32.06 -2.38 26.58
N LEU A 449 -31.16 -1.52 27.08
CA LEU A 449 -30.28 -1.87 28.20
C LEU A 449 -31.07 -2.05 29.49
N VAL A 450 -32.02 -1.15 29.74
CA VAL A 450 -32.87 -1.20 30.93
C VAL A 450 -33.77 -2.43 30.91
N GLU A 451 -34.37 -2.72 29.76
CA GLU A 451 -35.16 -3.92 29.55
C GLU A 451 -34.36 -5.20 29.82
N GLU A 452 -33.20 -5.36 29.20
CA GLU A 452 -32.37 -6.55 29.42
C GLU A 452 -31.92 -6.68 30.87
N PHE A 453 -31.57 -5.57 31.52
CA PHE A 453 -31.24 -5.53 32.95
C PHE A 453 -32.41 -5.97 33.83
N LEU A 454 -33.62 -5.45 33.59
CA LEU A 454 -34.80 -5.77 34.39
C LEU A 454 -35.19 -7.24 34.19
N GLN A 455 -35.24 -7.71 32.95
CA GLN A 455 -35.57 -9.10 32.65
C GLN A 455 -34.58 -10.06 33.32
N GLU A 456 -33.28 -9.77 33.27
CA GLU A 456 -32.31 -10.67 33.90
C GLU A 456 -32.32 -10.58 35.42
N CYS A 457 -32.24 -9.37 35.98
CA CYS A 457 -32.07 -9.22 37.43
C CYS A 457 -33.32 -9.60 38.22
N PHE A 458 -34.51 -9.48 37.62
CA PHE A 458 -35.78 -9.70 38.33
C PHE A 458 -36.56 -10.93 37.87
N LEU A 459 -36.38 -11.42 36.64
CA LEU A 459 -37.19 -12.53 36.13
C LEU A 459 -36.37 -13.80 35.86
N ASN A 460 -35.23 -13.68 35.16
CA ASN A 460 -34.61 -14.82 34.46
C ASN A 460 -33.19 -15.19 34.93
N GLY A 461 -32.53 -14.39 35.75
CA GLY A 461 -31.11 -14.56 36.07
C GLY A 461 -30.80 -15.54 37.20
N ASP A 462 -29.55 -16.00 37.22
CA ASP A 462 -28.99 -16.63 38.41
C ASP A 462 -28.95 -15.59 39.55
N ASN A 463 -29.35 -16.00 40.76
CA ASN A 463 -29.44 -15.14 41.95
C ASN A 463 -30.47 -13.99 41.87
N VAL A 464 -31.59 -14.15 41.14
CA VAL A 464 -32.71 -13.17 41.11
C VAL A 464 -33.07 -12.66 42.52
N ASN A 465 -33.17 -13.54 43.50
CA ASN A 465 -33.45 -13.18 44.89
C ASN A 465 -32.40 -12.21 45.50
N GLU A 466 -31.12 -12.44 45.26
CA GLU A 466 -30.05 -11.55 45.73
C GLU A 466 -30.06 -10.22 44.96
N ASN A 467 -30.31 -10.26 43.65
CA ASN A 467 -30.44 -9.06 42.82
C ASN A 467 -31.64 -8.20 43.29
N ILE A 468 -32.80 -8.81 43.55
CA ILE A 468 -33.97 -8.11 44.12
C ILE A 468 -33.58 -7.46 45.44
N LYS A 469 -32.97 -8.22 46.36
CA LYS A 469 -32.51 -7.66 47.64
C LYS A 469 -31.57 -6.46 47.47
N MET A 470 -30.63 -6.55 46.52
CA MET A 470 -29.64 -5.50 46.26
C MET A 470 -30.28 -4.26 45.63
N TYR A 471 -31.05 -4.42 44.55
CA TYR A 471 -31.57 -3.30 43.76
C TYR A 471 -32.88 -2.72 44.31
N CYS A 472 -33.53 -3.43 45.23
CA CYS A 472 -34.60 -2.87 46.06
C CYS A 472 -34.07 -2.19 47.33
N ASP A 473 -32.76 -2.15 47.58
CA ASP A 473 -32.20 -1.38 48.69
C ASP A 473 -32.45 0.14 48.51
N ALA A 474 -32.55 0.88 49.62
CA ALA A 474 -32.84 2.32 49.63
C ALA A 474 -31.91 3.15 48.72
N ARG A 475 -30.69 2.66 48.46
CA ARG A 475 -29.70 3.29 47.58
C ARG A 475 -30.13 3.34 46.11
N TYR A 476 -30.69 2.25 45.58
CA TYR A 476 -31.03 2.12 44.15
C TYR A 476 -32.53 2.31 43.87
N ILE A 477 -33.36 2.14 44.91
CA ILE A 477 -34.81 2.02 44.81
C ILE A 477 -35.46 3.03 43.88
N ARG A 478 -35.17 4.32 44.06
CA ARG A 478 -35.84 5.40 43.32
C ARG A 478 -35.59 5.33 41.81
N ILE A 479 -34.40 4.89 41.43
CA ILE A 479 -33.99 4.81 40.03
C ILE A 479 -34.57 3.53 39.41
N VAL A 480 -34.47 2.41 40.12
CA VAL A 480 -35.01 1.12 39.68
C VAL A 480 -36.53 1.18 39.53
N CYS A 481 -37.25 1.84 40.44
CA CYS A 481 -38.69 2.10 40.30
C CYS A 481 -39.00 2.81 38.97
N ARG A 482 -38.25 3.86 38.63
CA ARG A 482 -38.43 4.57 37.34
C ARG A 482 -38.18 3.66 36.15
N TYR A 483 -37.20 2.78 36.23
CA TYR A 483 -36.92 1.82 35.16
C TYR A 483 -38.08 0.84 34.99
N ILE A 484 -38.60 0.26 36.08
CA ILE A 484 -39.75 -0.66 36.07
C ILE A 484 -40.99 0.04 35.51
N ILE A 485 -41.27 1.27 35.96
CA ILE A 485 -42.44 2.06 35.51
C ILE A 485 -42.40 2.28 34.00
N ASN A 486 -41.22 2.51 33.42
CA ASN A 486 -41.07 2.73 31.98
C ASN A 486 -41.04 1.42 31.18
N PHE A 487 -40.81 0.27 31.82
CA PHE A 487 -40.79 -1.04 31.17
C PHE A 487 -42.18 -1.68 31.13
N LYS A 488 -43.04 -1.15 30.27
CA LYS A 488 -44.48 -1.46 30.25
C LYS A 488 -44.84 -2.92 29.96
N GLU A 489 -44.02 -3.66 29.22
CA GLU A 489 -44.39 -5.00 28.74
C GLU A 489 -44.44 -6.06 29.86
N LYS A 490 -43.59 -5.95 30.88
CA LYS A 490 -43.49 -6.94 31.98
C LYS A 490 -43.40 -6.33 33.38
N ASN A 491 -43.78 -5.06 33.54
CA ASN A 491 -43.77 -4.40 34.85
C ASN A 491 -44.58 -5.19 35.89
N THR A 492 -45.76 -5.72 35.54
CA THR A 492 -46.63 -6.49 36.44
C THR A 492 -45.96 -7.78 36.92
N GLU A 493 -45.26 -8.47 36.02
CA GLU A 493 -44.53 -9.71 36.33
C GLU A 493 -43.37 -9.43 37.30
N ILE A 494 -42.62 -8.35 37.06
CA ILE A 494 -41.54 -7.90 37.95
C ILE A 494 -42.07 -7.50 39.33
N ILE A 495 -43.16 -6.73 39.38
CA ILE A 495 -43.80 -6.31 40.64
C ILE A 495 -44.27 -7.54 41.43
N GLN A 496 -44.91 -8.48 40.76
CA GLN A 496 -45.35 -9.73 41.37
C GLN A 496 -44.16 -10.51 41.94
N ARG A 497 -43.04 -10.57 41.20
CA ARG A 497 -41.84 -11.26 41.64
C ARG A 497 -41.19 -10.61 42.86
N ILE A 498 -41.19 -9.27 42.93
CA ILE A 498 -40.73 -8.52 44.11
C ILE A 498 -41.62 -8.82 45.33
N LYS A 499 -42.94 -8.88 45.14
CA LYS A 499 -43.92 -9.24 46.19
C LYS A 499 -43.67 -10.64 46.76
N GLU A 500 -43.29 -11.60 45.91
CA GLU A 500 -43.02 -12.98 46.32
C GLU A 500 -41.73 -13.17 47.13
N TYR A 501 -40.78 -12.23 47.05
CA TYR A 501 -39.49 -12.32 47.75
C TYR A 501 -39.56 -11.96 49.26
N ASP A 502 -40.76 -11.68 49.76
CA ASP A 502 -41.07 -11.02 51.04
C ASP A 502 -40.25 -11.47 52.26
N ASN A 503 -39.54 -10.51 52.88
CA ASN A 503 -39.08 -10.58 54.28
C ASN A 503 -38.61 -9.22 54.88
N ILE A 504 -38.48 -8.13 54.12
CA ILE A 504 -38.10 -6.80 54.66
C ILE A 504 -38.76 -5.68 53.83
N ASN A 505 -39.77 -5.02 54.42
CA ASN A 505 -40.18 -3.61 54.22
C ASN A 505 -40.08 -3.01 52.79
N PHE A 506 -40.51 -3.74 51.75
CA PHE A 506 -40.66 -3.19 50.38
C PHE A 506 -42.08 -2.69 50.07
N GLU A 507 -42.97 -2.69 51.05
CA GLU A 507 -44.35 -2.18 50.91
C GLU A 507 -44.36 -0.70 50.46
N ASN A 508 -43.45 0.12 50.98
CA ASN A 508 -43.25 1.51 50.55
C ASN A 508 -42.76 1.64 49.09
N VAL A 509 -42.05 0.63 48.57
CA VAL A 509 -41.52 0.58 47.20
C VAL A 509 -42.64 0.25 46.24
N ILE A 510 -43.39 -0.80 46.56
CA ILE A 510 -44.55 -1.26 45.79
C ILE A 510 -45.58 -0.14 45.74
N ASN A 511 -45.90 0.49 46.88
CA ASN A 511 -46.81 1.64 46.93
C ASN A 511 -46.29 2.86 46.13
N ALA A 512 -44.97 3.09 46.06
CA ALA A 512 -44.40 4.16 45.24
C ALA A 512 -44.47 3.85 43.73
N ILE A 513 -44.24 2.59 43.34
CA ILE A 513 -44.35 2.14 41.95
C ILE A 513 -45.82 2.14 41.51
N GLU A 514 -46.71 1.53 42.29
CA GLU A 514 -48.14 1.45 42.02
C GLU A 514 -48.79 2.84 42.05
N GLY A 515 -48.39 3.73 42.97
CA GLY A 515 -48.87 5.11 43.02
C GLY A 515 -48.44 5.97 41.81
N GLU A 516 -47.20 5.84 41.32
CA GLU A 516 -46.79 6.52 40.08
C GLU A 516 -47.42 5.90 38.82
N LEU A 517 -47.61 4.58 38.77
CA LEU A 517 -48.32 3.91 37.68
C LEU A 517 -49.79 4.33 37.62
N GLN A 518 -50.47 4.38 38.76
CA GLN A 518 -51.85 4.85 38.86
C GLN A 518 -51.98 6.31 38.44
N TRP A 519 -51.01 7.18 38.80
CA TRP A 519 -50.96 8.57 38.32
C TRP A 519 -50.74 8.68 36.80
N LEU A 520 -49.95 7.78 36.20
CA LEU A 520 -49.72 7.72 34.75
C LEU A 520 -50.93 7.14 34.00
N GLU A 521 -51.69 6.22 34.60
CA GLU A 521 -52.92 5.65 34.04
C GLU A 521 -54.12 6.60 34.20
N GLU A 522 -54.19 7.36 35.28
CA GLU A 522 -55.21 8.41 35.52
C GLU A 522 -54.90 9.72 34.73
N GLY A 523 -53.77 9.78 34.03
CA GLY A 523 -53.24 10.97 33.37
C GLY A 523 -53.08 10.88 31.85
N GLU A 524 -54.19 10.88 31.10
CA GLU A 524 -54.21 11.45 29.74
C GLU A 524 -53.90 12.96 29.81
N ASN A 525 -52.62 13.32 29.96
CA ASN A 525 -52.18 14.71 29.81
C ASN A 525 -51.02 14.82 28.81
N LYS A 526 -51.32 14.33 27.59
CA LYS A 526 -50.54 14.52 26.36
C LYS A 526 -50.04 15.96 26.20
N ASP A 527 -50.84 16.94 26.63
CA ASP A 527 -50.57 18.37 26.48
C ASP A 527 -49.46 18.92 27.38
N LYS A 528 -49.19 18.32 28.55
CA LYS A 528 -48.15 18.82 29.46
C LYS A 528 -46.75 18.32 29.08
N ILE A 529 -46.67 17.11 28.51
CA ILE A 529 -45.44 16.50 28.00
C ILE A 529 -45.08 17.10 26.63
N LEU A 530 -46.05 17.33 25.73
CA LEU A 530 -45.79 18.03 24.46
C LEU A 530 -45.25 19.46 24.69
N ARG A 531 -45.78 20.20 25.67
CA ARG A 531 -45.27 21.54 26.01
C ARG A 531 -43.85 21.52 26.60
N LEU A 532 -43.46 20.47 27.30
CA LEU A 532 -42.08 20.31 27.83
C LEU A 532 -41.09 19.86 26.74
N VAL A 533 -41.55 19.09 25.75
CA VAL A 533 -40.75 18.68 24.58
C VAL A 533 -40.59 19.84 23.58
N GLU A 534 -41.60 20.70 23.40
CA GLU A 534 -41.50 21.91 22.58
C GLU A 534 -40.59 22.97 23.20
N LYS A 535 -40.62 23.13 24.52
CA LYS A 535 -39.72 24.07 25.23
C LYS A 535 -38.24 23.67 25.15
N ASN A 536 -37.95 22.38 25.12
CA ASN A 536 -36.59 21.86 24.91
C ASN A 536 -36.12 21.91 23.45
N LYS A 537 -37.02 22.16 22.48
CA LYS A 537 -36.67 22.37 21.06
C LYS A 537 -36.44 23.84 20.70
N SER A 538 -36.91 24.80 21.51
CA SER A 538 -36.79 26.23 21.24
C SER A 538 -35.55 26.92 21.83
N GLY A 539 -34.72 26.21 22.62
CA GLY A 539 -33.44 26.75 23.09
C GLY A 539 -33.56 27.99 23.99
N GLU A 540 -34.50 27.99 24.94
CA GLU A 540 -34.49 28.88 26.11
C GLU A 540 -34.21 28.09 27.41
#